data_AF-A0A2I0VYB5-F1
#
_entry.id   AF-A0A2I0VYB5-F1
#
_cell.length_a   1.000
_cell.length_b   1.000
_cell.length_c   1.000
_cell.angle_alpha   90.00
_cell.angle_beta   90.00
_cell.angle_gamma   90.00
#
_symmetry.space_group_name_H-M   'P 1'
#
loop_
_entity.id
_entity.type
_entity.pdbx_description
1 polymer ?
#
loop_
_entity_poly.entity_id
_entity_poly.type
_entity_poly.pdbx_seq_one_letter_code
_entity_poly.pdbx_strand_id
1 'polypeptide(L)' 'MHIEKNIFDNIFNTFMDIKDKSKDNIKVKLDLKEICRRKALKLKDGGGEKLLKLKTPFTLTLEQR' A
#
# COMPACT_ATOMS: atom_id res chain seq x y z
N MET A 1 17.12 14.72 12.35
CA MET A 1 16.60 14.27 11.04
C MET A 1 15.53 13.18 11.19
N HIS A 2 14.47 13.42 11.97
CA HIS A 2 13.47 12.38 12.28
C HIS A 2 12.33 12.31 11.25
N ILE A 3 11.92 13.46 10.72
CA ILE A 3 10.84 13.56 9.73
C ILE A 3 11.27 12.92 8.40
N GLU A 4 12.45 13.28 7.90
CA GLU A 4 13.01 12.75 6.65
C GLU A 4 13.18 11.23 6.70
N LYS A 5 13.68 10.69 7.82
CA LYS A 5 13.82 9.24 8.02
C LYS A 5 12.47 8.52 7.96
N ASN A 6 11.45 9.07 8.63
CA ASN A 6 10.09 8.50 8.60
C ASN A 6 9.47 8.57 7.19
N ILE A 7 9.76 9.60 6.39
CA ILE A 7 9.31 9.67 4.99
C ILE A 7 9.99 8.57 4.17
N PHE A 8 11.32 8.47 4.26
CA PHE A 8 12.09 7.46 3.54
C PHE A 8 11.64 6.05 3.89
N ASP A 9 11.55 5.72 5.18
CA ASP A 9 11.15 4.39 5.65
C ASP A 9 9.75 4.01 5.14
N ASN A 10 8.79 4.95 5.15
CA ASN A 10 7.44 4.67 4.65
C ASN A 10 7.42 4.37 3.14
N ILE A 11 8.18 5.14 2.35
CA ILE A 11 8.28 4.93 0.90
C ILE A 11 8.95 3.58 0.64
N PHE A 12 10.11 3.35 1.24
CA PHE A 12 10.89 2.13 1.07
C PHE A 12 10.11 0.86 1.47
N ASN A 13 9.48 0.86 2.65
CA ASN A 13 8.70 -0.28 3.12
C ASN A 13 7.49 -0.59 2.22
N THR A 14 6.92 0.43 1.56
CA THR A 14 5.80 0.28 0.62
C THR A 14 6.26 -0.29 -0.73
N PHE A 15 7.42 0.15 -1.23
CA PHE A 15 8.02 -0.41 -2.44
C PHE A 15 8.46 -1.87 -2.28
N MET A 16 8.97 -2.22 -1.10
CA MET A 16 9.51 -3.55 -0.78
C MET A 16 8.46 -4.53 -0.25
N ASP A 17 7.17 -4.17 -0.24
CA ASP A 17 6.05 -4.94 0.35
C ASP A 17 6.33 -5.48 1.76
N ILE A 18 7.04 -4.71 2.59
CA ILE A 18 7.42 -5.20 3.92
C ILE A 18 6.18 -5.17 4.80
N LYS A 19 5.61 -6.36 5.01
CA LYS A 19 4.47 -6.60 5.89
C LYS A 19 4.76 -6.02 7.28
N ASP A 20 3.74 -5.41 7.89
CA ASP A 20 3.78 -4.73 9.20
C ASP A 20 4.66 -3.47 9.32
N LYS A 21 5.46 -3.11 8.31
CA LYS A 21 6.24 -1.86 8.29
C LYS A 21 5.73 -0.81 7.31
N SER A 22 4.99 -1.23 6.27
CA SER A 22 4.33 -0.29 5.36
C SER A 22 3.09 0.33 6.01
N LYS A 23 2.94 1.65 5.86
CA LYS A 23 1.71 2.36 6.25
C LYS A 23 0.58 2.21 5.23
N ASP A 24 0.77 1.44 4.15
CA ASP A 24 -0.26 1.16 3.17
C ASP A 24 -1.27 0.13 3.72
N ASN A 25 -2.23 0.64 4.47
CA ASN A 25 -3.30 -0.11 5.13
C ASN A 25 -4.67 0.11 4.44
N ILE A 26 -5.69 -0.64 4.88
CA ILE A 26 -7.05 -0.59 4.29
C ILE A 26 -7.65 0.82 4.39
N LYS A 27 -7.51 1.48 5.54
CA LYS A 27 -8.06 2.82 5.78
C LYS A 27 -7.44 3.85 4.82
N VAL A 28 -6.12 3.85 4.70
CA VAL A 28 -5.38 4.70 3.76
C VAL A 28 -5.78 4.42 2.32
N LYS A 29 -6.08 3.17 1.94
CA LYS A 29 -6.60 2.86 0.59
C LYS A 29 -8.04 3.34 0.36
N LEU A 30 -8.88 3.41 1.40
CA LEU A 30 -10.20 4.03 1.31
C LEU A 30 -10.07 5.55 1.14
N ASP A 31 -9.19 6.19 1.92
CA ASP A 31 -8.87 7.61 1.76
C ASP A 31 -8.30 7.89 0.35
N LEU A 32 -7.37 7.06 -0.14
CA LEU A 32 -6.84 7.16 -1.50
C LEU A 32 -7.92 6.99 -2.58
N LYS A 33 -8.97 6.20 -2.35
CA LYS A 33 -10.09 6.06 -3.29
C LYS A 33 -10.91 7.34 -3.38
N GLU A 34 -11.06 8.06 -2.27
CA GLU A 34 -11.81 9.32 -2.18
C GLU A 34 -10.98 10.49 -2.74
N ILE A 35 -9.72 10.59 -2.33
CA ILE A 35 -8.82 11.70 -2.66
C ILE A 35 -8.21 11.52 -4.06
N CYS A 36 -7.94 10.28 -4.49
CA CYS A 36 -7.19 9.99 -5.70
C CYS A 36 -8.02 9.18 -6.73
N ARG A 37 -8.09 9.66 -7.97
CA ARG A 37 -8.82 8.98 -9.07
C ARG A 37 -8.06 7.79 -9.68
N ARG A 38 -7.27 7.04 -8.91
CA ARG A 38 -6.51 5.86 -9.40
C ARG A 38 -7.29 4.56 -9.19
N LYS A 39 -8.14 4.19 -10.17
CA LYS A 39 -8.96 2.96 -10.12
C LYS A 39 -8.13 1.68 -9.92
N ALA A 40 -6.93 1.62 -10.46
CA ALA A 40 -6.03 0.46 -10.33
C ALA A 40 -5.52 0.21 -8.91
N LEU A 41 -5.59 1.20 -8.01
CA LEU A 41 -5.10 1.08 -6.62
C LEU A 41 -6.23 0.85 -5.61
N LYS A 42 -7.49 0.86 -6.07
CA LYS A 42 -8.66 0.66 -5.22
C LYS A 42 -8.67 -0.75 -4.64
N LEU A 43 -9.16 -0.88 -3.41
CA LEU A 43 -9.46 -2.17 -2.80
C LEU A 43 -10.48 -2.92 -3.68
N LYS A 44 -10.26 -4.22 -3.87
CA LYS A 44 -11.25 -5.09 -4.52
C LYS A 44 -12.04 -5.83 -3.46
N ASP A 45 -13.32 -6.04 -3.77
CA ASP A 45 -14.17 -6.92 -3.00
C ASP A 45 -13.70 -8.35 -3.21
N GLY A 46 -13.26 -9.01 -2.14
CA GLY A 46 -12.72 -10.36 -2.19
C GLY A 46 -13.77 -11.46 -2.07
N GLY A 47 -15.05 -11.10 -1.94
CA GLY A 47 -16.11 -12.01 -1.51
C GLY A 47 -16.16 -12.11 0.01
N GLY A 48 -17.27 -11.64 0.61
CA GLY A 48 -17.47 -11.55 2.07
C GLY A 48 -16.93 -10.25 2.69
N GLU A 49 -16.84 -10.18 4.03
CA GLU A 49 -16.31 -9.01 4.78
C GLU A 49 -14.81 -8.69 4.54
N LYS A 50 -14.11 -9.47 3.71
CA LYS A 50 -12.66 -9.31 3.49
C LYS A 50 -12.36 -8.43 2.28
N LEU A 51 -11.90 -7.22 2.58
CA LEU A 51 -11.30 -6.31 1.59
C LEU A 51 -9.89 -6.78 1.21
N LEU A 52 -9.68 -7.06 -0.08
CA LEU A 52 -8.36 -7.47 -0.57
C LEU A 52 -7.56 -6.26 -1.04
N LYS A 53 -6.37 -6.11 -0.44
CA LYS A 53 -5.35 -5.17 -0.90
C LYS A 53 -4.84 -5.66 -2.25
N LEU A 54 -5.14 -4.92 -3.32
CA LEU A 54 -4.56 -5.24 -4.63
C LEU A 54 -3.04 -5.07 -4.56
N LYS A 55 -2.31 -6.06 -5.09
CA LYS A 55 -0.87 -5.96 -5.33
C LYS A 55 -0.63 -4.76 -6.24
N THR A 56 0.08 -3.77 -5.71
CA THR A 56 0.38 -2.55 -6.43
C THR A 56 1.43 -2.85 -7.51
N PRO A 57 1.27 -2.32 -8.74
CA PRO A 57 2.10 -2.71 -9.89
C PRO A 57 3.57 -2.29 -9.76
N PHE A 58 3.88 -1.41 -8.83
CA PHE A 58 5.22 -0.87 -8.58
C PHE A 58 5.89 -1.49 -7.35
N THR A 59 5.33 -2.56 -6.80
CA THR A 59 5.86 -3.21 -5.59
C THR A 59 6.74 -4.39 -5.97
N LEU A 60 7.94 -4.44 -5.41
CA LEU A 60 8.87 -5.54 -5.55
C LEU A 60 8.40 -6.68 -4.65
N THR A 61 7.97 -7.79 -5.24
CA THR A 61 7.70 -9.00 -4.48
C THR A 61 8.95 -9.84 -4.26
N LEU A 62 8.88 -10.78 -3.32
CA LEU A 62 9.97 -11.71 -3.01
C LEU A 62 10.52 -12.42 -4.25
N GLU A 63 9.68 -12.73 -5.24
CA GLU A 63 10.08 -13.34 -6.51
C GLU A 63 10.94 -12.43 -7.41
N GLN A 64 10.89 -11.10 -7.17
CA GLN A 64 11.65 -10.09 -7.92
C GLN A 64 12.89 -9.61 -7.16
N ARG A 65 13.17 -10.20 -5.99
CA ARG A 65 14.27 -9.83 -5.11
C ARG A 65 15.53 -10.65 -5.39
#